data_AF-A0A6C1NLQ1-F1
#
_entry.id   AF-A0A6C1NLQ1-F1
#
_cell.length_a   1.000
_cell.length_b   1.000
_cell.length_c   1.000
_cell.angle_alpha   90.00
_cell.angle_beta   90.00
_cell.angle_gamma   90.00
#
_symmetry.space_group_name_H-M   'P 1'
#
loop_
_entity.id
_entity.type
_entity.pdbx_description
1 polymer ?
#
loop_
_entity_poly.entity_id
_entity_poly.type
_entity_poly.pdbx_seq_one_letter_code
_entity_poly.pdbx_strand_id
1 'polypeptide(L)' 'LRLPPGPARTLFTNITSLMPGTFSARLEGDDLSVHLLADTGNTERLLRELERRVGVAFGLPVSE' A
#
# COMPACT_ATOMS: atom_id res chain seq x y z
N LEU A 1 2.16 6.68 -4.86
CA LEU A 1 1.28 5.49 -5.02
C LEU A 1 1.01 5.27 -6.50
N ARG A 2 1.14 4.05 -7.03
CA ARG A 2 0.99 3.77 -8.47
C ARG A 2 -0.40 3.28 -8.86
N LEU A 3 -1.17 2.79 -7.90
CA LEU A 3 -2.56 2.39 -8.13
C LEU A 3 -3.41 3.63 -8.48
N PRO A 4 -4.18 3.63 -9.59
CA PRO A 4 -5.07 4.74 -9.94
C PRO A 4 -6.14 4.97 -8.86
N PRO A 5 -6.76 6.17 -8.81
CA PRO A 5 -7.88 6.43 -7.93
C PRO A 5 -8.99 5.40 -8.15
N GLY A 6 -9.51 4.82 -7.06
CA GLY A 6 -10.58 3.83 -7.12
C GLY A 6 -10.46 2.68 -6.12
N PRO A 7 -11.22 1.59 -6.33
CA PRO A 7 -11.35 0.50 -5.35
C PRO A 7 -10.04 -0.19 -4.99
N ALA A 8 -9.12 -0.35 -5.95
CA ALA A 8 -7.81 -0.96 -5.71
C ALA A 8 -6.99 -0.16 -4.69
N ARG A 9 -6.95 1.18 -4.84
CA ARG A 9 -6.28 2.10 -3.91
C ARG A 9 -6.91 2.05 -2.50
N THR A 10 -8.23 1.96 -2.41
CA THR A 10 -8.93 1.81 -1.13
C THR A 10 -8.58 0.48 -0.46
N LEU A 11 -8.61 -0.63 -1.20
CA LEU A 11 -8.25 -1.94 -0.65
C LEU A 11 -6.81 -1.95 -0.17
N PHE A 12 -5.87 -1.44 -0.98
CA PHE A 12 -4.47 -1.31 -0.61
C PHE A 12 -4.31 -0.57 0.72
N THR A 13 -4.89 0.62 0.84
CA THR A 13 -4.83 1.46 2.06
C THR A 13 -5.44 0.78 3.28
N ASN A 14 -6.49 -0.02 3.10
CA ASN A 14 -7.09 -0.77 4.21
C ASN A 14 -6.21 -1.95 4.64
N ILE A 15 -5.61 -2.68 3.70
CA ILE A 15 -4.74 -3.82 4.02
C ILE A 15 -3.47 -3.36 4.71
N THR A 16 -2.90 -2.21 4.34
CA THR A 16 -1.69 -1.71 5.02
C THR A 16 -1.93 -1.57 6.52
N SER A 17 -3.13 -1.16 6.95
CA SER A 17 -3.50 -1.04 8.36
C SER A 17 -3.56 -2.38 9.13
N LEU A 18 -3.61 -3.50 8.42
CA LEU A 18 -3.65 -4.86 8.97
C LEU A 18 -2.28 -5.54 8.95
N MET A 19 -1.26 -4.90 8.37
CA MET A 19 0.08 -5.47 8.32
C MET A 19 0.75 -5.45 9.71
N PRO A 20 1.64 -6.41 10.01
CA PRO A 20 2.36 -6.45 11.28
C PRO A 20 3.16 -5.17 11.54
N GLY A 21 3.17 -4.70 12.79
CA GLY A 21 3.86 -3.46 13.20
C GLY A 21 2.96 -2.22 13.27
N THR A 22 1.64 -2.41 13.39
CA THR A 22 0.54 -1.42 13.47
C THR A 22 0.80 -0.16 12.68
N PHE A 23 0.30 -0.21 11.47
CA PHE A 23 0.54 0.76 10.43
C PHE A 23 -0.66 1.68 10.33
N SER A 24 -0.49 2.99 10.50
CA SER A 24 -1.55 3.95 10.15
C SER A 24 -1.22 4.56 8.80
N ALA A 25 -2.15 4.47 7.84
CA ALA A 25 -1.95 4.94 6.49
C ALA A 25 -2.86 6.14 6.21
N ARG A 26 -2.29 7.27 5.80
CA ARG A 26 -3.02 8.45 5.36
C ARG A 26 -2.79 8.64 3.87
N LEU A 27 -3.88 8.63 3.11
CA LEU A 27 -3.87 8.85 1.68
C LEU A 27 -4.28 10.29 1.36
N GLU A 28 -3.43 11.02 0.66
CA GLU A 28 -3.72 12.36 0.13
C GLU A 28 -3.39 12.39 -1.36
N GLY A 29 -4.41 12.43 -2.21
CA GLY A 29 -4.20 12.30 -3.65
C GLY A 29 -3.49 10.98 -3.98
N ASP A 30 -2.29 11.08 -4.54
CA ASP A 30 -1.44 9.95 -4.94
C ASP A 30 -0.32 9.64 -3.92
N ASP A 31 -0.30 10.33 -2.78
CA ASP A 31 0.68 10.16 -1.72
C ASP A 31 0.09 9.35 -0.57
N LEU A 32 0.78 8.26 -0.20
CA LEU A 32 0.45 7.47 0.97
C LEU A 32 1.51 7.72 2.04
N SER A 33 1.10 8.38 3.12
CA SER A 33 1.89 8.51 4.34
C SER A 33 1.63 7.34 5.27
N VAL A 34 2.69 6.88 5.92
CA VAL A 34 2.73 5.62 6.64
C VAL A 34 3.37 5.86 8.00
N HIS A 35 2.67 5.52 9.07
CA HIS A 35 3.23 5.52 10.43
C HIS A 35 3.60 4.10 10.83
N LEU A 36 4.88 3.88 11.12
CA LEU A 36 5.42 2.61 11.57
C LEU A 36 5.63 2.62 13.08
N LEU A 37 5.23 1.56 13.77
CA LEU A 37 5.57 1.37 15.18
C LEU A 37 7.04 0.97 15.36
N ALA A 38 7.58 0.17 14.44
CA ALA A 38 8.96 -0.25 14.42
C ALA A 38 9.45 -0.41 12.98
N ASP A 39 10.55 0.25 12.63
CA ASP A 39 11.19 0.05 11.33
C ASP A 39 12.06 -1.21 11.37
N THR A 40 11.68 -2.21 10.57
CA THR A 40 12.39 -3.48 10.43
C THR A 40 13.25 -3.54 9.17
N GLY A 41 13.36 -2.42 8.43
CA GLY A 41 14.08 -2.31 7.17
C GLY A 41 13.40 -3.00 5.98
N ASN A 42 12.25 -3.65 6.18
CA ASN A 42 11.54 -4.40 5.14
C ASN A 42 10.20 -3.79 4.72
N THR A 43 9.74 -2.73 5.40
CA THR A 43 8.43 -2.13 5.20
C THR A 43 8.19 -1.72 3.76
N GLU A 44 9.11 -0.95 3.17
CA GLU A 44 8.94 -0.45 1.81
C GLU A 44 8.80 -1.59 0.79
N ARG A 45 9.62 -2.63 0.93
CA ARG A 45 9.54 -3.84 0.08
C ARG A 45 8.19 -4.54 0.22
N LEU A 46 7.67 -4.68 1.44
CA LEU A 46 6.36 -5.29 1.68
C LEU A 46 5.22 -4.45 1.11
N LEU A 47 5.30 -3.12 1.19
CA LEU A 47 4.31 -2.23 0.60
C LEU A 47 4.31 -2.28 -0.92
N ARG A 48 5.49 -2.31 -1.55
CA ARG A 48 5.62 -2.48 -3.00
C ARG A 48 5.03 -3.81 -3.46
N GLU A 49 5.29 -4.90 -2.73
CA GLU A 49 4.72 -6.21 -3.04
C GLU A 49 3.19 -6.24 -2.84
N LEU A 50 2.68 -5.58 -1.80
CA LEU A 50 1.23 -5.44 -1.60
C LEU A 50 0.58 -4.62 -2.72
N GLU A 51 1.17 -3.47 -3.10
CA GLU A 51 0.70 -2.63 -4.20
C GLU A 51 0.64 -3.45 -5.49
N ARG A 52 1.68 -4.26 -5.74
CA ARG A 52 1.77 -5.16 -6.89
C ARG A 52 0.65 -6.19 -6.91
N ARG A 53 0.42 -6.88 -5.79
CA ARG A 53 -0.64 -7.90 -5.65
C ARG A 53 -2.03 -7.32 -5.82
N VAL A 54 -2.28 -6.14 -5.25
CA VAL A 54 -3.56 -5.45 -5.41
C VAL A 54 -3.75 -5.03 -6.87
N GLY A 55 -2.72 -4.52 -7.54
CA GLY A 55 -2.79 -4.20 -8.97
C GLY A 55 -3.20 -5.42 -9.82
N VAL A 56 -2.54 -6.57 -9.62
CA VAL A 56 -2.88 -7.83 -10.31
C VAL A 56 -4.32 -8.26 -10.03
N ALA A 57 -4.78 -8.19 -8.78
CA ALA A 57 -6.14 -8.60 -8.39
C ALA A 57 -7.24 -7.76 -9.06
N PHE A 58 -6.94 -6.52 -9.45
CA PHE A 58 -7.87 -5.62 -10.15
C PHE A 58 -7.61 -5.51 -11.66
N GLY A 59 -6.67 -6.29 -12.22
CA GLY A 59 -6.33 -6.24 -13.65
C GLY A 59 -5.66 -4.92 -14.08
N LEU A 60 -4.97 -4.25 -13.16
CA LEU A 60 -4.32 -2.95 -13.39
C LEU A 60 -2.85 -3.14 -13.80
N PRO A 61 -2.30 -2.22 -14.62
CA PRO A 61 -0.88 -2.25 -14.95
C PRO A 61 -0.07 -2.02 -13.67
N VAL A 62 0.94 -2.86 -13.47
CA VAL A 62 1.76 -2.84 -12.27
C VAL A 62 3.13 -2.33 -12.66
N SER A 63 3.37 -1.03 -12.48
CA SER A 63 4.67 -0.43 -12.78
C SER A 63 5.67 -0.82 -11.69
N GLU A 64 6.90 -1.22 -12.08
CA GLU A 64 8.02 -1.61 -11.20
C GLU A 64 8.56 -0.46 -10.35
#